data_AF-A0A538GXL1-F1
#
_entry.id   AF-A0A538GXL1-F1
#
_cell.length_a   1.000
_cell.length_b   1.000
_cell.length_c   1.000
_cell.angle_alpha   90.00
_cell.angle_beta   90.00
_cell.angle_gamma   90.00
#
_symmetry.space_group_name_H-M   'P 1'
#
loop_
_entity.id
_entity.type
_entity.pdbx_description
1 polymer ?
#
loop_
_entity_poly.entity_id
_entity_poly.type
_entity_poly.pdbx_seq_one_letter_code
_entity_poly.pdbx_strand_id
1 'polypeptide(L)'
;MRLRPVILATAALTLAGCGGERTVSPTPQTVVGSVPTQTAPASTSTTSGGGAGGGGTQTTGGGGGGGGGGGAASGKALFASNGCVSCHTYKPAGSKATVGPDLDKLATYAKTAKKPLAAFVHESIVNPNAYVQPGFPPNVMPNFSSLSKSQVDALVSFLTTGR
;
A
#
# COMPACT_ATOMS: atom_id res chain seq x y z
N MET A 1 -42.42 52.37 -21.20
CA MET A 1 -41.58 53.44 -20.63
C MET A 1 -40.13 52.97 -20.69
N ARG A 2 -39.30 53.65 -21.50
CA ARG A 2 -37.88 53.36 -21.69
C ARG A 2 -37.09 54.20 -20.69
N LEU A 3 -36.27 53.60 -19.82
CA LEU A 3 -35.15 54.32 -19.20
C LEU A 3 -33.94 53.40 -19.02
N ARG A 4 -32.80 53.88 -19.51
CA ARG A 4 -31.45 53.30 -19.52
C ARG A 4 -30.60 54.02 -18.46
N PRO A 5 -29.56 53.37 -17.93
CA PRO A 5 -28.28 54.04 -17.58
C PRO A 5 -27.12 53.40 -18.38
N VAL A 6 -26.42 54.08 -19.31
CA VAL A 6 -25.28 55.05 -19.12
C VAL A 6 -24.21 54.47 -18.19
N ILE A 7 -23.25 53.64 -18.66
CA ILE A 7 -21.93 53.88 -19.31
C ILE A 7 -20.94 54.75 -18.47
N LEU A 8 -19.68 54.25 -18.40
CA LEU A 8 -18.36 54.89 -18.12
C LEU A 8 -17.88 54.79 -16.65
N ALA A 9 -16.63 54.45 -16.30
CA ALA A 9 -15.39 54.29 -17.08
C ALA A 9 -14.35 53.42 -16.32
N THR A 10 -13.52 52.72 -17.12
CA THR A 10 -12.07 52.46 -17.01
C THR A 10 -11.35 52.46 -15.66
N ALA A 11 -10.66 51.34 -15.38
CA ALA A 11 -9.31 51.37 -14.82
C ALA A 11 -8.51 50.19 -15.38
N ALA A 12 -7.52 50.50 -16.22
CA ALA A 12 -6.50 49.59 -16.70
C ALA A 12 -5.44 49.42 -15.60
N LEU A 13 -5.07 48.18 -15.30
CA LEU A 13 -3.88 47.86 -14.52
C LEU A 13 -3.04 46.84 -15.29
N THR A 14 -2.05 47.34 -16.03
CA THR A 14 -0.94 46.59 -16.58
C THR A 14 0.21 46.60 -15.58
N LEU A 15 0.75 45.44 -15.16
CA LEU A 15 2.19 45.18 -15.20
C LEU A 15 2.59 43.75 -14.76
N ALA A 16 3.45 43.17 -15.60
CA ALA A 16 4.61 42.32 -15.29
C ALA A 16 4.40 40.86 -14.85
N GLY A 17 4.92 39.94 -15.68
CA GLY A 17 5.23 38.57 -15.27
C GLY A 17 5.54 37.64 -16.44
N CYS A 18 6.76 37.73 -16.99
CA CYS A 18 7.33 36.76 -17.92
C CYS A 18 7.30 35.34 -17.35
N GLY A 19 6.71 34.39 -18.09
CA GLY A 19 6.80 32.96 -17.79
C GLY A 19 6.73 32.15 -19.09
N GLY A 20 7.81 32.20 -19.88
CA GLY A 20 7.94 31.39 -21.09
C GLY A 20 8.08 29.92 -20.72
N GLU A 21 6.99 29.19 -20.81
CA GLU A 21 6.92 27.73 -20.80
C GLU A 21 7.68 27.17 -22.02
N ARG A 22 8.90 26.70 -21.79
CA ARG A 22 9.66 25.92 -22.78
C ARG A 22 9.44 24.45 -22.46
N THR A 23 8.51 23.82 -23.16
CA THR A 23 8.32 22.36 -23.18
C THR A 23 9.59 21.73 -23.76
N VAL A 24 10.43 21.16 -22.89
CA VAL A 24 11.55 20.32 -23.30
C VAL A 24 11.07 18.87 -23.26
N SER A 25 10.74 18.34 -24.43
CA SER A 25 10.59 16.89 -24.63
C SER A 25 11.95 16.22 -24.46
N PRO A 26 12.11 15.20 -23.60
CA PRO A 26 13.34 14.42 -23.57
C PRO A 26 13.37 13.50 -24.80
N THR A 27 14.29 13.76 -25.73
CA THR A 27 14.72 12.75 -26.70
C THR A 27 15.69 11.79 -26.00
N PRO A 28 15.49 10.46 -26.09
CA PRO A 28 16.44 9.49 -25.54
C PRO A 28 17.68 9.44 -26.44
N GLN A 29 18.77 10.07 -26.00
CA GLN A 29 20.10 9.83 -26.54
C GLN A 29 20.68 8.60 -25.82
N THR A 30 20.80 7.52 -26.57
CA THR A 30 21.47 6.27 -26.17
C THR A 30 22.93 6.53 -25.83
N VAL A 31 23.29 6.39 -24.55
CA VAL A 31 24.69 6.29 -24.11
C VAL A 31 25.00 4.83 -23.85
N VAL A 32 25.57 4.16 -24.86
CA VAL A 32 26.35 2.95 -24.66
C VAL A 32 27.74 3.42 -24.26
N GLY A 33 27.97 3.50 -22.95
CA GLY A 33 29.26 3.82 -22.36
C GLY A 33 29.84 2.57 -21.70
N SER A 34 30.89 2.01 -22.31
CA SER A 34 31.66 0.89 -21.79
C SER A 34 32.30 1.22 -20.43
N VAL A 35 32.18 0.26 -19.51
CA VAL A 35 32.80 0.22 -18.18
C VAL A 35 34.30 0.53 -18.19
N PRO A 36 34.82 1.10 -17.08
CA PRO A 36 36.00 0.52 -16.48
C PRO A 36 35.76 0.07 -15.03
N THR A 37 36.24 -1.15 -14.78
CA THR A 37 36.56 -1.78 -13.51
C THR A 37 37.05 -0.79 -12.44
N GLN A 38 36.37 -0.74 -11.31
CA GLN A 38 36.89 -0.11 -10.08
C GLN A 38 37.59 -1.16 -9.21
N THR A 39 38.91 -1.06 -9.19
CA THR A 39 39.77 -1.62 -8.13
C THR A 39 39.62 -0.75 -6.88
N ALA A 40 39.22 -1.36 -5.77
CA ALA A 40 39.10 -0.72 -4.47
C ALA A 40 40.47 -0.30 -3.90
N PRO A 41 40.48 0.74 -3.06
CA PRO A 41 41.02 0.53 -1.72
C PRO A 41 40.03 0.92 -0.62
N ALA A 42 40.15 0.21 0.50
CA ALA A 42 39.39 0.40 1.73
C ALA A 42 39.70 1.75 2.39
N SER A 43 38.66 2.36 2.97
CA SER A 43 38.80 3.30 4.08
C SER A 43 37.72 3.03 5.12
N THR A 44 38.22 2.60 6.26
CA THR A 44 37.58 2.40 7.55
C THR A 44 37.04 3.72 8.11
N SER A 45 35.83 3.69 8.66
CA SER A 45 35.31 4.70 9.60
C SER A 45 34.32 3.98 10.54
N THR A 46 34.81 3.46 11.67
CA THR A 46 34.95 4.12 12.98
C THR A 46 33.61 4.31 13.70
N THR A 47 33.43 3.46 14.71
CA THR A 47 32.42 3.50 15.78
C THR A 47 32.78 4.48 16.89
N SER A 48 31.77 5.18 17.43
CA SER A 48 31.64 5.64 18.83
C SER A 48 30.20 6.16 18.99
N GLY A 49 29.31 5.73 19.90
CA GLY A 49 29.41 5.04 21.19
C GLY A 49 28.99 5.99 22.34
N GLY A 50 27.69 6.18 22.63
CA GLY A 50 26.97 5.59 23.79
C GLY A 50 26.31 6.71 24.62
N GLY A 51 25.21 6.59 25.39
CA GLY A 51 24.23 5.55 25.79
C GLY A 51 23.01 6.30 26.42
N ALA A 52 21.96 5.75 27.04
CA ALA A 52 21.56 4.42 27.47
C ALA A 52 20.03 4.45 27.82
N GLY A 53 19.37 3.29 27.82
CA GLY A 53 18.21 3.02 28.68
C GLY A 53 16.93 2.48 28.02
N GLY A 54 16.57 1.23 28.33
CA GLY A 54 15.18 0.74 28.31
C GLY A 54 14.93 -0.53 27.50
N GLY A 55 14.90 -1.67 28.18
CA GLY A 55 14.77 -3.01 27.61
C GLY A 55 13.43 -3.35 26.95
N GLY A 56 13.49 -4.36 26.09
CA GLY A 56 12.35 -4.94 25.38
C GLY A 56 12.82 -6.03 24.43
N THR A 57 13.25 -7.15 25.00
CA THR A 57 13.59 -8.39 24.31
C THR A 57 12.46 -8.83 23.36
N GLN A 58 12.76 -8.93 22.07
CA GLN A 58 12.10 -9.90 21.19
C GLN A 58 13.16 -10.69 20.44
N THR A 59 13.45 -11.85 21.01
CA THR A 59 14.22 -12.93 20.42
C THR A 59 13.29 -13.81 19.58
N THR A 60 13.59 -13.87 18.27
CA THR A 60 13.50 -15.04 17.37
C THR A 60 12.11 -15.62 17.03
N GLY A 61 11.76 -15.93 15.77
CA GLY A 61 12.58 -16.17 14.57
C GLY A 61 12.01 -15.49 13.31
N GLY A 62 12.79 -15.27 12.25
CA GLY A 62 13.85 -16.10 11.68
C GLY A 62 13.31 -16.65 10.35
N GLY A 63 13.80 -16.29 9.16
CA GLY A 63 15.00 -15.55 8.80
C GLY A 63 14.81 -14.62 7.60
N GLY A 64 15.79 -13.73 7.43
CA GLY A 64 15.84 -12.75 6.36
C GLY A 64 16.56 -13.24 5.10
N GLY A 65 16.55 -12.37 4.08
CA GLY A 65 17.48 -12.42 2.97
C GLY A 65 16.99 -11.71 1.71
N GLY A 66 17.51 -10.50 1.48
CA GLY A 66 17.90 -10.05 0.14
C GLY A 66 16.83 -9.36 -0.72
N GLY A 67 17.00 -8.06 -0.94
CA GLY A 67 16.28 -7.30 -1.95
C GLY A 67 16.58 -7.80 -3.37
N GLY A 68 15.51 -7.93 -4.14
CA GLY A 68 15.51 -8.33 -5.55
C GLY A 68 14.18 -8.99 -5.91
N GLY A 69 13.12 -8.20 -6.08
CA GLY A 69 11.83 -8.61 -6.67
C GLY A 69 11.18 -9.88 -6.10
N GLY A 70 10.43 -9.76 -4.99
CA GLY A 70 9.63 -10.87 -4.46
C GLY A 70 10.10 -11.44 -3.10
N GLY A 71 10.53 -10.59 -2.17
CA GLY A 71 10.67 -11.00 -0.77
C GLY A 71 9.30 -11.19 -0.12
N ALA A 72 9.19 -12.15 0.81
CA ALA A 72 7.98 -12.39 1.61
C ALA A 72 7.70 -11.17 2.50
N ALA A 73 7.01 -10.17 1.96
CA ALA A 73 6.46 -9.08 2.76
C ALA A 73 5.55 -9.68 3.83
N SER A 74 5.66 -9.18 5.06
CA SER A 74 4.81 -9.66 6.15
C SER A 74 3.34 -9.49 5.77
N GLY A 75 2.48 -10.44 6.17
CA GLY A 75 1.05 -10.36 5.86
C GLY A 75 0.41 -9.05 6.34
N LYS A 76 0.89 -8.48 7.46
CA LYS A 76 0.49 -7.15 7.93
C LYS A 76 0.87 -6.02 6.97
N ALA A 77 2.09 -6.04 6.43
CA ALA A 77 2.53 -5.05 5.45
C ALA A 77 1.71 -5.18 4.15
N LEU A 78 1.51 -6.41 3.66
CA LEU A 78 0.67 -6.67 2.49
C LEU A 78 -0.77 -6.18 2.71
N PHE A 79 -1.34 -6.41 3.90
CA PHE A 79 -2.69 -5.97 4.23
C PHE A 79 -2.83 -4.44 4.16
N ALA A 80 -1.82 -3.71 4.63
CA ALA A 80 -1.80 -2.25 4.55
C ALA A 80 -1.58 -1.77 3.11
N SER A 81 -0.55 -2.30 2.42
CA SER A 81 -0.16 -1.86 1.09
C SER A 81 -1.17 -2.19 -0.01
N ASN A 82 -2.01 -3.20 0.18
CA ASN A 82 -3.09 -3.55 -0.75
C ASN A 82 -4.44 -2.88 -0.39
N GLY A 83 -4.44 -1.91 0.53
CA GLY A 83 -5.63 -1.12 0.85
C GLY A 83 -6.68 -1.85 1.70
N CYS A 84 -6.40 -3.03 2.25
CA CYS A 84 -7.39 -3.76 3.05
C CYS A 84 -7.85 -2.95 4.28
N VAL A 85 -6.97 -2.11 4.81
CA VAL A 85 -7.21 -1.21 5.96
C VAL A 85 -8.31 -0.16 5.72
N SER A 86 -8.56 0.24 4.46
CA SER A 86 -9.55 1.28 4.16
C SER A 86 -10.98 0.75 4.11
N CYS A 87 -11.15 -0.57 4.02
CA CYS A 87 -12.47 -1.18 3.89
C CYS A 87 -12.85 -2.02 5.11
N HIS A 88 -11.88 -2.70 5.72
CA HIS A 88 -12.15 -3.68 6.77
C HIS A 88 -11.69 -3.24 8.16
N THR A 89 -12.46 -3.61 9.16
CA THR A 89 -12.03 -3.58 10.56
C THR A 89 -11.17 -4.80 10.82
N TYR A 90 -10.00 -4.60 11.41
CA TYR A 90 -9.11 -5.68 11.84
C TYR A 90 -8.14 -5.17 12.91
N LYS A 91 -8.31 -5.61 14.16
CA LYS A 91 -7.52 -5.12 15.30
C LYS A 91 -6.01 -5.30 15.12
N PRO A 92 -5.49 -6.45 14.65
CA PRO A 92 -4.04 -6.63 14.46
C PRO A 92 -3.42 -5.71 13.42
N ALA A 93 -4.22 -5.22 12.46
CA ALA A 93 -3.79 -4.20 11.51
C ALA A 93 -4.08 -2.77 11.98
N GLY A 94 -4.77 -2.59 13.11
CA GLY A 94 -5.21 -1.29 13.61
C GLY A 94 -6.39 -0.68 12.86
N SER A 95 -6.92 -1.34 11.82
CA SER A 95 -7.98 -0.79 10.97
C SER A 95 -9.35 -0.85 11.63
N LYS A 96 -10.21 0.09 11.26
CA LYS A 96 -11.56 0.33 11.84
C LYS A 96 -12.63 0.57 10.78
N ALA A 97 -12.30 0.38 9.50
CA ALA A 97 -13.22 0.67 8.42
C ALA A 97 -14.38 -0.34 8.38
N THR A 98 -15.53 0.09 7.88
CA THR A 98 -16.79 -0.68 7.92
C THR A 98 -17.44 -0.85 6.55
N VAL A 99 -16.71 -0.53 5.48
CA VAL A 99 -17.16 -0.74 4.10
C VAL A 99 -17.32 -2.24 3.82
N GLY A 100 -16.40 -3.05 4.34
CA GLY A 100 -16.45 -4.50 4.34
C GLY A 100 -16.70 -5.07 5.75
N PRO A 101 -16.90 -6.40 5.85
CA PRO A 101 -17.11 -7.09 7.12
C PRO A 101 -15.91 -6.97 8.07
N ASP A 102 -16.21 -7.09 9.37
CA ASP A 102 -15.22 -7.10 10.45
C ASP A 102 -14.40 -8.39 10.43
N LEU A 103 -13.11 -8.29 10.11
CA LEU A 103 -12.23 -9.44 9.93
C LEU A 103 -11.85 -10.11 11.26
N ASP A 104 -12.07 -9.46 12.40
CA ASP A 104 -11.93 -10.12 13.71
C ASP A 104 -12.94 -11.27 13.87
N LYS A 105 -14.01 -11.30 13.05
CA LYS A 105 -15.08 -12.30 13.06
C LYS A 105 -14.94 -13.39 11.98
N LEU A 106 -13.81 -13.44 11.26
CA LEU A 106 -13.57 -14.39 10.17
C LEU A 106 -13.88 -15.85 10.54
N ALA A 107 -13.52 -16.29 11.75
CA ALA A 107 -13.80 -17.65 12.21
C ALA A 107 -15.30 -17.97 12.27
N THR A 108 -16.14 -17.00 12.62
CA THR A 108 -17.60 -17.14 12.62
C THR A 108 -18.13 -17.19 11.19
N TYR A 109 -17.65 -16.31 10.32
CA TYR A 109 -18.07 -16.28 8.91
C TYR A 109 -17.72 -17.58 8.18
N ALA A 110 -16.52 -18.12 8.40
CA ALA A 110 -16.10 -19.40 7.83
C ALA A 110 -17.01 -20.56 8.28
N LYS A 111 -17.42 -20.59 9.56
CA LYS A 111 -18.37 -21.59 10.08
C LYS A 111 -19.73 -21.47 9.42
N THR A 112 -20.27 -20.25 9.28
CA THR A 112 -21.54 -20.00 8.59
C THR A 112 -21.47 -20.41 7.12
N ALA A 113 -20.34 -20.17 6.47
CA ALA A 113 -20.05 -20.59 5.10
C ALA A 113 -19.75 -22.10 4.98
N LYS A 114 -19.70 -22.85 6.09
CA LYS A 114 -19.33 -24.28 6.16
C LYS A 114 -17.98 -24.58 5.50
N LYS A 115 -17.02 -23.67 5.64
CA LYS A 115 -15.67 -23.77 5.06
C LYS A 115 -14.60 -23.75 6.17
N PRO A 116 -13.47 -24.45 5.99
CA PRO A 116 -12.29 -24.26 6.84
C PRO A 116 -11.82 -22.81 6.76
N LEU A 117 -11.37 -22.25 7.90
CA LEU A 117 -11.02 -20.82 8.00
C LEU A 117 -9.98 -20.37 6.96
N ALA A 118 -8.87 -21.10 6.82
CA ALA A 118 -7.82 -20.71 5.87
C ALA A 118 -8.30 -20.75 4.41
N ALA A 119 -9.08 -21.79 4.05
CA ALA A 119 -9.65 -21.92 2.71
C ALA A 119 -10.68 -20.82 2.42
N PHE A 120 -11.51 -20.48 3.42
CA PHE A 120 -12.46 -19.37 3.33
C PHE A 120 -11.75 -18.04 3.08
N VAL A 121 -10.72 -17.72 3.87
CA VAL A 121 -9.95 -16.47 3.72
C VAL A 121 -9.25 -16.42 2.36
N HIS A 122 -8.62 -17.51 1.94
CA HIS A 122 -7.96 -17.57 0.62
C HIS A 122 -8.95 -17.30 -0.51
N GLU A 123 -10.09 -18.00 -0.53
CA GLU A 123 -11.15 -17.80 -1.53
C GLU A 123 -11.68 -16.36 -1.51
N SER A 124 -11.90 -15.77 -0.33
CA SER A 124 -12.34 -14.37 -0.22
C SER A 124 -11.33 -13.37 -0.81
N ILE A 125 -10.02 -13.66 -0.77
CA ILE A 125 -8.99 -12.77 -1.34
C ILE A 125 -8.94 -12.89 -2.87
N VAL A 126 -8.92 -14.11 -3.41
CA VAL A 126 -8.72 -14.35 -4.86
C VAL A 126 -10.02 -14.44 -5.65
N ASN A 127 -11.15 -14.64 -4.98
CA ASN A 127 -12.49 -14.72 -5.56
C ASN A 127 -13.54 -14.12 -4.58
N PRO A 128 -13.51 -12.80 -4.34
CA PRO A 128 -14.30 -12.14 -3.30
C PRO A 128 -15.81 -12.24 -3.46
N ASN A 129 -16.30 -12.49 -4.68
CA ASN A 129 -17.73 -12.65 -4.95
C ASN A 129 -18.24 -14.09 -4.82
N ALA A 130 -17.36 -15.08 -4.59
CA ALA A 130 -17.78 -16.46 -4.33
C ALA A 130 -18.59 -16.59 -3.03
N TYR A 131 -18.26 -15.75 -2.05
CA TYR A 131 -19.00 -15.62 -0.81
C TYR A 131 -19.01 -14.16 -0.38
N VAL A 132 -20.20 -13.56 -0.37
CA VAL A 132 -20.41 -12.21 0.17
C VAL A 132 -21.12 -12.34 1.51
N GLN A 133 -20.56 -11.75 2.56
CA GLN A 133 -21.19 -11.78 3.88
C GLN A 133 -22.57 -11.08 3.84
N PRO A 134 -23.64 -11.69 4.37
CA PRO A 134 -24.92 -11.02 4.54
C PRO A 134 -24.81 -9.60 5.12
N GLY A 135 -25.50 -8.66 4.49
CA GLY A 135 -25.48 -7.24 4.87
C GLY A 135 -24.40 -6.39 4.17
N PHE A 136 -23.56 -6.99 3.32
CA PHE A 136 -22.57 -6.26 2.51
C PHE A 136 -22.89 -6.35 1.01
N PRO A 137 -22.66 -5.27 0.25
CA PRO A 137 -22.88 -5.26 -1.18
C PRO A 137 -21.86 -6.17 -1.93
N PRO A 138 -22.28 -6.88 -2.98
CA PRO A 138 -21.36 -7.60 -3.85
C PRO A 138 -20.49 -6.62 -4.67
N ASN A 139 -19.38 -7.11 -5.21
CA ASN A 139 -18.46 -6.36 -6.09
C ASN A 139 -17.77 -5.14 -5.48
N VAL A 140 -17.78 -4.98 -4.16
CA VAL A 140 -17.06 -3.90 -3.47
C VAL A 140 -15.63 -4.30 -3.08
N MET A 141 -15.42 -5.56 -2.71
CA MET A 141 -14.08 -6.08 -2.45
C MET A 141 -13.38 -6.39 -3.80
N PRO A 142 -12.24 -5.75 -4.12
CA PRO A 142 -11.52 -6.02 -5.35
C PRO A 142 -11.00 -7.46 -5.40
N ASN A 143 -10.79 -7.97 -6.61
CA ASN A 143 -10.17 -9.27 -6.80
C ASN A 143 -8.64 -9.14 -6.68
N PHE A 144 -8.00 -9.96 -5.84
CA PHE A 144 -6.55 -9.95 -5.62
C PHE A 144 -5.82 -11.19 -6.17
N SER A 145 -6.39 -11.87 -7.18
CA SER A 145 -5.76 -13.04 -7.83
C SER A 145 -4.46 -12.70 -8.57
N SER A 146 -4.16 -11.41 -8.77
CA SER A 146 -2.90 -10.92 -9.33
C SER A 146 -1.75 -10.93 -8.33
N LEU A 147 -2.02 -11.07 -7.03
CA LEU A 147 -0.99 -11.27 -6.03
C LEU A 147 -0.33 -12.63 -6.22
N SER A 148 0.99 -12.70 -6.00
CA SER A 148 1.70 -13.97 -6.03
C SER A 148 1.19 -14.91 -4.94
N LYS A 149 1.32 -16.22 -5.15
CA LYS A 149 0.92 -17.24 -4.19
C LYS A 149 1.50 -16.98 -2.78
N SER A 150 2.78 -16.65 -2.70
CA SER A 150 3.46 -16.36 -1.42
C SER A 150 2.87 -15.14 -0.70
N GLN A 151 2.42 -14.13 -1.44
CA GLN A 151 1.76 -12.95 -0.84
C GLN A 151 0.37 -13.30 -0.32
N VAL A 152 -0.40 -14.09 -1.08
CA VAL A 152 -1.72 -14.57 -0.64
C VAL A 152 -1.56 -15.44 0.61
N ASP A 153 -0.61 -16.37 0.61
CA ASP A 153 -0.34 -17.24 1.76
C ASP A 153 0.05 -16.43 3.02
N ALA A 154 0.88 -15.39 2.84
CA ALA A 154 1.24 -14.47 3.94
C ALA A 154 0.03 -13.69 4.47
N LEU A 155 -0.87 -13.22 3.60
CA LEU A 155 -2.13 -12.57 4.00
C LEU A 155 -3.05 -13.53 4.74
N VAL A 156 -3.24 -14.75 4.23
CA VAL A 156 -4.05 -15.79 4.88
C VAL A 156 -3.48 -16.07 6.27
N SER A 157 -2.18 -16.33 6.38
CA SER A 157 -1.52 -16.59 7.66
C SER A 157 -1.72 -15.44 8.67
N PHE A 158 -1.57 -14.19 8.22
CA PHE A 158 -1.80 -13.02 9.06
C PHE A 158 -3.26 -12.91 9.53
N LEU A 159 -4.23 -13.21 8.67
CA LEU A 159 -5.66 -13.14 8.96
C LEU A 159 -6.18 -14.31 9.81
N THR A 160 -5.54 -15.47 9.74
CA THR A 160 -5.97 -16.64 10.53
C THR A 160 -5.31 -16.72 11.90
N THR A 161 -4.10 -16.16 12.03
CA THR A 161 -3.25 -16.25 13.22
C THR A 161 -3.27 -14.99 14.08
N GLY A 162 -3.51 -13.81 13.49
CA GLY A 162 -3.61 -12.54 14.21
C GLY A 162 -4.94 -12.41 14.95
N ARG A 163 -5.20 -13.21 15.99
CA ARG A 163 -6.42 -13.11 16.79
C ARG A 163 -6.11 -12.88 18.25
#